data_AF-A0A2D5AVU4-F1
#
_entry.id   AF-A0A2D5AVU4-F1
#
_cell.length_a   1.000
_cell.length_b   1.000
_cell.length_c   1.000
_cell.angle_alpha   90.00
_cell.angle_beta   90.00
_cell.angle_gamma   90.00
#
_symmetry.space_group_name_H-M   'P 1'
#
loop_
_entity.id
_entity.type
_entity.pdbx_description
1 polymer ?
#
loop_
_entity_poly.entity_id
_entity_poly.type
_entity_poly.pdbx_seq_one_letter_code
_entity_poly.pdbx_strand_id
1 'polypeptide(L)'
;MKSHVETLRWEGASRGEPGFVRMIEQTLLPGQHVELSVRSVEEMVDAIYRLAIRGAPAIGIAAAYGVLLGMQTAQVEDGDDFLGRTGEVCATLAKARPTAVNLFWALERMQERARRDHARGATPDALLEGLFEEAFAIQREDAKQCQRMGELGAKFLRDGMVVLTHCNAGALATGGMGTALAPIYVAHGEGKKIAVYADETRPLLQGARLTAWELTQAGVEVTLITDNMTASVMQQGKIDAVFVGSDRIARNGDVCNKIGTYGVAVLARQHGIPFYVVAPLSTFDPQLASGAEIPIEERPGKEVTFGFGKRTAPEGVRVYNPAFDVTPAELVTAIVTEVGVIEGPTMERVEEALRRGGRI
;
A
#
# COMPACT_ATOMS: atom_id res chain seq x y z
N MET A 1 -9.89 -6.69 21.26
CA MET A 1 -8.58 -6.86 20.59
C MET A 1 -8.47 -5.82 19.49
N LYS A 2 -7.30 -5.23 19.24
CA LYS A 2 -7.11 -4.43 18.02
C LYS A 2 -7.32 -5.36 16.81
N SER A 3 -8.11 -4.94 15.83
CA SER A 3 -8.44 -5.76 14.65
C SER A 3 -7.29 -5.89 13.65
N HIS A 4 -6.26 -5.05 13.78
CA HIS A 4 -5.08 -4.97 12.92
C HIS A 4 -3.95 -4.20 13.62
N VAL A 5 -2.75 -4.24 13.04
CA VAL A 5 -1.56 -3.52 13.51
C VAL A 5 -1.54 -2.07 13.02
N GLU A 6 -0.88 -1.17 13.76
CA GLU A 6 -0.67 0.23 13.34
C GLU A 6 0.74 0.38 12.77
N THR A 7 0.83 0.71 11.49
CA THR A 7 2.11 0.71 10.74
C THR A 7 3.02 1.87 11.10
N LEU A 8 2.44 3.07 11.21
CA LEU A 8 3.14 4.30 11.56
C LEU A 8 2.20 5.30 12.22
N ARG A 9 2.77 6.11 13.12
CA ARG A 9 2.09 7.23 13.79
C ARG A 9 3.08 8.35 14.09
N TRP A 10 2.55 9.56 14.19
CA TRP A 10 3.29 10.68 14.75
C TRP A 10 3.25 10.63 16.28
N GLU A 11 4.39 10.77 16.94
CA GLU A 11 4.52 10.88 18.39
C GLU A 11 5.22 12.17 18.79
N GLY A 12 4.77 12.79 19.87
CA GLY A 12 5.36 14.02 20.37
C GLY A 12 4.86 15.27 19.65
N ALA A 13 4.42 16.23 20.46
CA ALA A 13 4.22 17.64 20.18
C ALA A 13 3.75 18.28 21.49
N SER A 14 4.56 18.18 22.54
CA SER A 14 4.34 18.86 23.82
C SER A 14 5.24 20.11 23.88
N ARG A 15 4.86 21.11 24.68
CA ARG A 15 5.60 22.38 24.79
C ARG A 15 7.10 22.13 25.01
N GLY A 16 7.91 22.38 23.98
CA GLY A 16 9.38 22.40 24.05
C GLY A 16 10.11 21.27 23.32
N GLU A 17 9.44 20.22 22.82
CA GLU A 17 10.12 19.12 22.12
C GLU A 17 9.53 18.84 20.73
N PRO A 18 10.37 18.74 19.67
CA PRO A 18 9.95 18.29 18.35
C PRO A 18 9.34 16.88 18.39
N GLY A 19 8.32 16.66 17.59
CA GLY A 19 7.74 15.33 17.35
C GLY A 19 8.62 14.44 16.48
N PHE A 20 8.24 13.18 16.38
CA PHE A 20 8.93 12.17 15.57
C PHE A 20 7.93 11.13 15.05
N VAL A 21 8.33 10.35 14.06
CA VAL A 21 7.51 9.26 13.53
C VAL A 21 7.91 7.98 14.22
N ARG A 22 6.93 7.27 14.77
CA ARG A 22 7.11 5.89 15.20
C ARG A 22 6.51 4.94 14.17
N MET A 23 7.26 3.95 13.73
CA MET A 23 6.79 3.00 12.73
C MET A 23 7.44 1.63 12.85
N ILE A 24 6.75 0.60 12.37
CA ILE A 24 7.25 -0.77 12.36
C ILE A 24 8.42 -0.91 11.38
N GLU A 25 9.49 -1.56 11.82
CA GLU A 25 10.61 -1.98 10.97
C GLU A 25 10.24 -3.23 10.18
N GLN A 26 9.67 -3.06 8.99
CA GLN A 26 9.18 -4.19 8.21
C GLN A 26 10.29 -5.10 7.68
N THR A 27 11.54 -4.64 7.59
CA THR A 27 12.65 -5.49 7.10
C THR A 27 13.06 -6.57 8.09
N LEU A 28 12.72 -6.42 9.38
CA LEU A 28 13.02 -7.40 10.42
C LEU A 28 11.88 -8.40 10.65
N LEU A 29 10.69 -8.13 10.10
CA LEU A 29 9.58 -9.07 10.13
C LEU A 29 9.88 -10.32 9.27
N PRO A 30 9.44 -11.51 9.71
CA PRO A 30 8.65 -11.78 10.92
C PRO A 30 9.51 -12.09 12.15
N GLY A 31 10.84 -12.10 12.03
CA GLY A 31 11.75 -12.58 13.06
C GLY A 31 11.85 -11.66 14.28
N GLN A 32 11.74 -10.34 14.09
CA GLN A 32 11.72 -9.36 15.17
C GLN A 32 10.70 -8.28 14.89
N HIS A 33 9.88 -7.95 15.89
CA HIS A 33 8.97 -6.80 15.86
C HIS A 33 9.64 -5.63 16.57
N VAL A 34 10.19 -4.70 15.79
CA VAL A 34 10.87 -3.49 16.27
C VAL A 34 10.13 -2.27 15.74
N GLU A 35 9.92 -1.26 16.57
CA GLU A 35 9.47 0.06 16.15
C GLU A 35 10.66 1.02 16.08
N LEU A 36 10.83 1.70 14.94
CA LEU A 36 11.78 2.79 14.76
C LEU A 36 11.22 4.09 15.35
N SER A 37 12.10 4.95 15.85
CA SER A 37 11.81 6.35 16.11
C SER A 37 12.55 7.21 15.09
N VAL A 38 11.85 7.63 14.03
CA VAL A 38 12.40 8.42 12.92
C VAL A 38 12.25 9.90 13.26
N ARG A 39 13.37 10.59 13.40
CA ARG A 39 13.48 11.96 13.92
C ARG A 39 13.96 12.97 12.89
N SER A 40 14.42 12.52 11.72
CA SER A 40 14.95 13.39 10.67
C SER A 40 14.46 13.00 9.27
N VAL A 41 14.62 13.92 8.32
CA VAL A 41 14.30 13.69 6.91
C VAL A 41 15.18 12.58 6.33
N GLU A 42 16.45 12.56 6.71
CA GLU A 42 17.45 11.57 6.27
C GLU A 42 17.08 10.17 6.75
N GLU A 43 16.65 10.02 8.01
CA GLU A 43 16.18 8.74 8.54
C GLU A 43 14.89 8.28 7.84
N MET A 44 14.00 9.21 7.48
CA MET A 44 12.78 8.87 6.73
C MET A 44 13.12 8.40 5.30
N VAL A 45 14.05 9.08 4.63
CA VAL A 45 14.55 8.69 3.30
C VAL A 45 15.16 7.28 3.35
N ASP A 46 16.04 7.02 4.33
CA ASP A 46 16.64 5.70 4.52
C ASP A 46 15.56 4.62 4.72
N ALA A 47 14.62 4.87 5.63
CA ALA A 47 13.55 3.93 5.93
C ALA A 47 12.69 3.59 4.71
N ILE A 48 12.31 4.58 3.90
CA ILE A 48 11.56 4.36 2.65
C ILE A 48 12.43 3.59 1.65
N TYR A 49 13.70 3.97 1.49
CA TYR A 49 14.63 3.37 0.53
C TYR A 49 14.89 1.89 0.81
N ARG A 50 15.22 1.54 2.05
CA ARG A 50 15.54 0.15 2.44
C ARG A 50 14.32 -0.72 2.75
N LEU A 51 13.11 -0.18 2.53
CA LEU A 51 11.83 -0.87 2.73
C LEU A 51 11.48 -1.18 4.19
N ALA A 52 11.96 -0.35 5.13
CA ALA A 52 11.48 -0.37 6.52
C ALA A 52 10.01 0.00 6.59
N ILE A 53 9.59 0.92 5.72
CA ILE A 53 8.20 1.25 5.44
C ILE A 53 7.93 1.03 3.94
N ARG A 54 6.79 0.42 3.62
CA ARG A 54 6.42 0.07 2.25
C ARG A 54 4.91 -0.09 2.10
N GLY A 55 4.46 -0.23 0.86
CA GLY A 55 3.05 -0.11 0.49
C GLY A 55 2.77 1.31 0.03
N ALA A 56 2.08 1.46 -1.10
CA ALA A 56 1.95 2.75 -1.76
C ALA A 56 1.34 3.81 -0.80
N PRO A 57 0.25 3.52 -0.08
CA PRO A 57 -0.32 4.50 0.86
C PRO A 57 0.58 4.79 2.07
N ALA A 58 1.18 3.77 2.70
CA ALA A 58 2.07 3.96 3.84
C ALA A 58 3.31 4.82 3.49
N ILE A 59 3.88 4.64 2.29
CA ILE A 59 4.98 5.49 1.80
C ILE A 59 4.53 6.95 1.64
N GLY A 60 3.31 7.20 1.13
CA GLY A 60 2.78 8.56 1.02
C GLY A 60 2.62 9.24 2.39
N ILE A 61 2.07 8.53 3.38
CA ILE A 61 1.94 9.04 4.76
C ILE A 61 3.32 9.30 5.38
N ALA A 62 4.25 8.35 5.21
CA ALA A 62 5.63 8.49 5.68
C ALA A 62 6.32 9.71 5.07
N ALA A 63 6.11 9.97 3.77
CA ALA A 63 6.63 11.17 3.10
C ALA A 63 6.02 12.46 3.65
N ALA A 64 4.70 12.50 3.88
CA ALA A 64 4.03 13.66 4.48
C ALA A 64 4.56 13.95 5.90
N TYR A 65 4.78 12.91 6.72
CA TYR A 65 5.44 13.06 8.01
C TYR A 65 6.92 13.43 7.90
N GLY A 66 7.62 12.96 6.87
CA GLY A 66 8.97 13.42 6.53
C GLY A 66 9.03 14.94 6.33
N VAL A 67 8.00 15.53 5.71
CA VAL A 67 7.90 17.00 5.57
C VAL A 67 7.81 17.66 6.94
N LEU A 68 6.97 17.13 7.85
CA LEU A 68 6.88 17.66 9.22
C LEU A 68 8.22 17.57 9.96
N LEU A 69 8.94 16.44 9.82
CA LEU A 69 10.26 16.26 10.44
C LEU A 69 11.24 17.37 9.99
N GLY A 70 11.23 17.73 8.71
CA GLY A 70 12.10 18.76 8.15
C GLY A 70 11.67 20.20 8.45
N MET A 71 10.37 20.43 8.65
CA MET A 71 9.82 21.77 8.84
C MET A 71 9.64 22.18 10.31
N GLN A 72 9.37 21.25 11.22
CA GLN A 72 9.09 21.57 12.63
C GLN A 72 10.26 22.21 13.39
N THR A 73 11.49 22.03 12.91
CA THR A 73 12.72 22.64 13.46
C THR A 73 13.38 23.61 12.48
N ALA A 74 12.74 23.88 11.33
CA ALA A 74 13.27 24.81 10.35
C ALA A 74 13.28 26.22 10.93
N GLN A 75 14.42 26.89 10.82
CA GLN A 75 14.51 28.33 11.05
C GLN A 75 14.11 29.01 9.75
N VAL A 76 12.97 29.70 9.77
CA VAL A 76 12.46 30.44 8.62
C VAL A 76 12.17 31.88 9.01
N GLU A 77 12.48 32.83 8.13
CA GLU A 77 12.31 34.26 8.39
C GLU A 77 10.91 34.76 8.03
N ASP A 78 10.37 34.27 6.91
CA ASP A 78 9.06 34.64 6.39
C ASP A 78 8.38 33.50 5.62
N GLY A 79 7.26 33.82 4.96
CA GLY A 79 6.49 32.83 4.20
C GLY A 79 7.19 32.35 2.93
N ASP A 80 7.97 33.18 2.25
CA ASP A 80 8.68 32.80 1.03
C ASP A 80 9.82 31.82 1.36
N ASP A 81 10.55 32.11 2.45
CA ASP A 81 11.57 31.21 2.99
C ASP A 81 10.97 29.87 3.44
N PHE A 82 9.80 29.89 4.09
CA PHE A 82 9.07 28.67 4.44
C PHE A 82 8.71 27.82 3.21
N LEU A 83 8.24 28.42 2.11
CA LEU A 83 7.94 27.72 0.87
C LEU A 83 9.20 27.13 0.23
N GLY A 84 10.29 27.91 0.19
CA GLY A 84 11.58 27.47 -0.30
C GLY A 84 12.07 26.23 0.46
N ARG A 85 12.07 26.31 1.80
CA ARG A 85 12.49 25.21 2.67
C ARG A 85 11.60 23.97 2.53
N THR A 86 10.28 24.14 2.45
CA THR A 86 9.35 23.04 2.18
C THR A 86 9.69 22.34 0.86
N GLY A 87 10.02 23.12 -0.18
CA GLY A 87 10.46 22.62 -1.48
C GLY A 87 11.72 21.74 -1.39
N GLU A 88 12.73 22.18 -0.66
CA GLU A 88 13.99 21.44 -0.44
C GLU A 88 13.77 20.11 0.29
N VAL A 89 12.95 20.13 1.35
CA VAL A 89 12.61 18.93 2.13
C VAL A 89 11.88 17.92 1.24
N CYS A 90 10.87 18.36 0.48
CA CYS A 90 10.18 17.49 -0.48
C CYS A 90 11.14 16.94 -1.54
N ALA A 91 12.04 17.76 -2.09
CA ALA A 91 13.01 17.32 -3.09
C ALA A 91 13.99 16.26 -2.53
N THR A 92 14.27 16.31 -1.23
CA THR A 92 15.09 15.30 -0.54
C THR A 92 14.31 14.00 -0.36
N LEU A 93 13.06 14.05 0.11
CA LEU A 93 12.18 12.89 0.28
C LEU A 93 11.89 12.19 -1.06
N ALA A 94 11.72 12.95 -2.15
CA ALA A 94 11.50 12.45 -3.51
C ALA A 94 12.58 11.48 -3.99
N LYS A 95 13.82 11.61 -3.48
CA LYS A 95 14.95 10.75 -3.86
C LYS A 95 14.86 9.34 -3.28
N ALA A 96 14.03 9.11 -2.27
CA ALA A 96 13.95 7.82 -1.60
C ALA A 96 13.53 6.71 -2.58
N ARG A 97 12.48 6.94 -3.38
CA ARG A 97 11.99 5.97 -4.39
C ARG A 97 11.34 6.70 -5.58
N PRO A 98 12.10 6.98 -6.67
CA PRO A 98 11.64 7.79 -7.81
C PRO A 98 10.42 7.26 -8.59
N THR A 99 10.05 6.00 -8.39
CA THR A 99 8.89 5.37 -9.06
C THR A 99 7.64 5.30 -8.18
N ALA A 100 7.72 5.71 -6.90
CA ALA A 100 6.61 5.60 -5.95
C ALA A 100 5.60 6.76 -6.13
N VAL A 101 4.56 6.56 -6.95
CA VAL A 101 3.56 7.60 -7.26
C VAL A 101 2.93 8.24 -6.02
N ASN A 102 2.55 7.43 -5.03
CA ASN A 102 1.94 7.93 -3.78
C ASN A 102 2.90 8.79 -2.93
N LEU A 103 4.22 8.59 -3.07
CA LEU A 103 5.22 9.46 -2.45
C LEU A 103 5.10 10.87 -3.05
N PHE A 104 5.16 10.97 -4.37
CA PHE A 104 5.07 12.26 -5.08
C PHE A 104 3.72 12.95 -4.85
N TRP A 105 2.62 12.19 -4.91
CA TRP A 105 1.28 12.72 -4.61
C TRP A 105 1.21 13.35 -3.21
N ALA A 106 1.75 12.69 -2.19
CA ALA A 106 1.73 13.22 -0.83
C ALA A 106 2.60 14.47 -0.69
N LEU A 107 3.80 14.47 -1.30
CA LEU A 107 4.68 15.63 -1.29
C LEU A 107 4.07 16.83 -2.03
N GLU A 108 3.44 16.61 -3.17
CA GLU A 108 2.74 17.65 -3.93
C GLU A 108 1.58 18.24 -3.13
N ARG A 109 0.78 17.38 -2.47
CA ARG A 109 -0.32 17.81 -1.59
C ARG A 109 0.16 18.66 -0.41
N MET A 110 1.30 18.31 0.20
CA MET A 110 1.92 19.11 1.26
C MET A 110 2.42 20.46 0.75
N GLN A 111 3.05 20.50 -0.42
CA GLN A 111 3.49 21.76 -1.04
C GLN A 111 2.31 22.66 -1.42
N GLU A 112 1.24 22.09 -1.98
CA GLU A 112 0.06 22.84 -2.37
C GLU A 112 -0.66 23.42 -1.15
N ARG A 113 -0.72 22.67 -0.05
CA ARG A 113 -1.18 23.19 1.25
C ARG A 113 -0.40 24.43 1.66
N ALA A 114 0.94 24.35 1.66
CA ALA A 114 1.80 25.47 2.04
C ALA A 114 1.59 26.69 1.12
N ARG A 115 1.58 26.49 -0.20
CA ARG A 115 1.36 27.57 -1.19
C ARG A 115 0.01 28.26 -0.99
N ARG A 116 -1.05 27.47 -0.80
CA ARG A 116 -2.42 27.97 -0.59
C ARG A 116 -2.52 28.82 0.67
N ASP A 117 -1.97 28.35 1.79
CA ASP A 117 -2.06 29.05 3.06
C ASP A 117 -1.15 30.30 3.05
N HIS A 118 0.02 30.23 2.39
CA HIS A 118 0.90 31.39 2.17
C HIS A 118 0.21 32.48 1.33
N ALA A 119 -0.46 32.11 0.24
CA ALA A 119 -1.23 33.05 -0.59
C ALA A 119 -2.37 33.74 0.17
N ARG A 120 -2.79 33.19 1.32
CA ARG A 120 -3.78 33.80 2.24
C ARG A 120 -3.13 34.68 3.32
N GLY A 121 -1.81 34.87 3.28
CA GLY A 121 -1.06 35.68 4.23
C GLY A 121 -0.80 35.00 5.58
N ALA A 122 -0.77 33.66 5.62
CA ALA A 122 -0.45 32.93 6.85
C ALA A 122 0.99 33.22 7.32
N THR A 123 1.18 33.33 8.64
CA THR A 123 2.51 33.41 9.26
C THR A 123 3.24 32.07 9.18
N PRO A 124 4.57 32.02 9.33
CA PRO A 124 5.33 30.77 9.39
C PRO A 124 4.77 29.73 10.37
N ASP A 125 4.35 30.16 11.57
CA ASP A 125 3.73 29.27 12.56
C ASP A 125 2.41 28.67 12.05
N ALA A 126 1.56 29.50 11.43
CA ALA A 126 0.29 29.04 10.86
C ALA A 126 0.50 28.13 9.62
N LEU A 127 1.56 28.36 8.84
CA LEU A 127 1.95 27.48 7.74
C LEU A 127 2.39 26.11 8.27
N LEU A 128 3.18 26.07 9.35
CA LEU A 128 3.59 24.84 10.01
C LEU A 128 2.38 24.08 10.55
N GLU A 129 1.47 24.76 11.25
CA GLU A 129 0.21 24.17 11.72
C GLU A 129 -0.60 23.59 10.55
N GLY A 130 -0.68 24.31 9.43
CA GLY A 130 -1.35 23.83 8.23
C GLY A 130 -0.73 22.57 7.63
N LEU A 131 0.59 22.43 7.66
CA LEU A 131 1.27 21.18 7.27
C LEU A 131 0.92 20.02 8.20
N PHE A 132 0.90 20.24 9.52
CA PHE A 132 0.49 19.22 10.49
C PHE A 132 -0.94 18.73 10.22
N GLU A 133 -1.87 19.67 10.03
CA GLU A 133 -3.26 19.33 9.69
C GLU A 133 -3.37 18.48 8.43
N GLU A 134 -2.60 18.81 7.39
CA GLU A 134 -2.61 18.14 6.09
C GLU A 134 -2.00 16.74 6.16
N ALA A 135 -0.86 16.57 6.81
CA ALA A 135 -0.23 15.27 6.99
C ALA A 135 -1.15 14.32 7.78
N PHE A 136 -1.79 14.82 8.85
CA PHE A 136 -2.80 14.05 9.58
C PHE A 136 -4.07 13.80 8.75
N ALA A 137 -4.46 14.73 7.87
CA ALA A 137 -5.56 14.50 6.95
C ALA A 137 -5.25 13.35 5.99
N ILE A 138 -4.05 13.31 5.40
CA ILE A 138 -3.60 12.23 4.52
C ILE A 138 -3.73 10.86 5.22
N GLN A 139 -3.22 10.70 6.45
CA GLN A 139 -3.36 9.43 7.18
C GLN A 139 -4.82 9.10 7.52
N ARG A 140 -5.60 10.09 8.02
CA ARG A 140 -7.00 9.85 8.39
C ARG A 140 -7.87 9.48 7.19
N GLU A 141 -7.63 10.11 6.04
CA GLU A 141 -8.34 9.82 4.80
C GLU A 141 -8.02 8.41 4.31
N ASP A 142 -6.74 8.01 4.30
CA ASP A 142 -6.35 6.65 3.94
C ASP A 142 -6.99 5.60 4.88
N ALA A 143 -6.97 5.84 6.19
CA ALA A 143 -7.62 4.95 7.15
C ALA A 143 -9.13 4.82 6.90
N LYS A 144 -9.82 5.93 6.57
CA LYS A 144 -11.24 5.93 6.20
C LYS A 144 -11.49 5.17 4.89
N GLN A 145 -10.63 5.34 3.89
CA GLN A 145 -10.70 4.61 2.62
C GLN A 145 -10.51 3.10 2.85
N CYS A 146 -9.52 2.71 3.64
CA CYS A 146 -9.28 1.31 4.04
C CYS A 146 -10.51 0.70 4.73
N GLN A 147 -11.07 1.40 5.73
CA GLN A 147 -12.28 0.99 6.43
C GLN A 147 -13.44 0.79 5.44
N ARG A 148 -13.68 1.77 4.56
CA ARG A 148 -14.79 1.75 3.62
C ARG A 148 -14.66 0.61 2.60
N MET A 149 -13.46 0.41 2.05
CA MET A 149 -13.17 -0.74 1.17
C MET A 149 -13.35 -2.06 1.90
N GLY A 150 -12.93 -2.15 3.17
CA GLY A 150 -13.14 -3.30 4.03
C GLY A 150 -14.61 -3.66 4.18
N GLU A 151 -15.45 -2.68 4.54
CA GLU A 151 -16.91 -2.85 4.69
C GLU A 151 -17.61 -3.26 3.39
N LEU A 152 -17.18 -2.68 2.25
CA LEU A 152 -17.75 -3.03 0.95
C LEU A 152 -17.32 -4.43 0.51
N GLY A 153 -16.04 -4.78 0.67
CA GLY A 153 -15.50 -6.08 0.30
C GLY A 153 -15.97 -7.22 1.21
N ALA A 154 -16.20 -6.95 2.50
CA ALA A 154 -16.67 -7.95 3.46
C ALA A 154 -18.06 -8.51 3.12
N LYS A 155 -18.82 -7.83 2.25
CA LYS A 155 -20.10 -8.30 1.71
C LYS A 155 -19.94 -9.52 0.79
N PHE A 156 -18.76 -9.71 0.21
CA PHE A 156 -18.41 -10.90 -0.59
C PHE A 156 -17.91 -12.06 0.26
N LEU A 157 -17.76 -11.87 1.58
CA LEU A 157 -17.27 -12.89 2.52
C LEU A 157 -18.42 -13.41 3.38
N ARG A 158 -18.67 -14.72 3.27
CA ARG A 158 -19.63 -15.49 4.07
C ARG A 158 -18.90 -16.21 5.21
N ASP A 159 -19.63 -16.55 6.26
CA ASP A 159 -19.11 -17.38 7.34
C ASP A 159 -18.59 -18.72 6.81
N GLY A 160 -17.39 -19.12 7.26
CA GLY A 160 -16.73 -20.36 6.85
C GLY A 160 -15.96 -20.30 5.53
N MET A 161 -15.86 -19.14 4.85
CA MET A 161 -15.12 -19.03 3.59
C MET A 161 -13.61 -19.05 3.79
N VAL A 162 -12.93 -19.67 2.83
CA VAL A 162 -11.47 -19.69 2.70
C VAL A 162 -11.05 -18.80 1.53
N VAL A 163 -10.21 -17.80 1.81
CA VAL A 163 -9.74 -16.86 0.79
C VAL A 163 -8.27 -17.07 0.48
N LEU A 164 -7.87 -16.84 -0.76
CA LEU A 164 -6.46 -16.74 -1.12
C LEU A 164 -6.06 -15.27 -1.32
N THR A 165 -4.85 -14.93 -0.91
CA THR A 165 -4.27 -13.60 -1.15
C THR A 165 -2.82 -13.71 -1.61
N HIS A 166 -2.37 -12.67 -2.31
CA HIS A 166 -1.05 -12.58 -2.92
C HIS A 166 -0.40 -11.25 -2.54
N CYS A 167 0.90 -11.26 -2.27
CA CYS A 167 1.66 -10.14 -1.72
C CYS A 167 1.19 -9.73 -0.31
N ASN A 168 1.30 -8.44 -0.01
CA ASN A 168 0.91 -7.81 1.24
C ASN A 168 0.22 -6.48 0.93
N ALA A 169 -1.11 -6.52 0.99
CA ALA A 169 -2.01 -5.37 0.84
C ALA A 169 -2.88 -5.22 2.10
N GLY A 170 -2.22 -5.36 3.25
CA GLY A 170 -2.79 -5.28 4.59
C GLY A 170 -2.48 -3.97 5.29
N ALA A 171 -2.64 -3.97 6.62
CA ALA A 171 -2.44 -2.79 7.44
C ALA A 171 -1.00 -2.28 7.32
N LEU A 172 -0.02 -3.21 7.26
CA LEU A 172 1.40 -2.88 7.06
C LEU A 172 1.67 -2.08 5.77
N ALA A 173 0.78 -2.11 4.79
CA ALA A 173 0.94 -1.38 3.53
C ALA A 173 0.24 -0.01 3.52
N THR A 174 -0.54 0.34 4.56
CA THR A 174 -1.37 1.56 4.59
C THR A 174 -1.33 2.26 5.96
N GLY A 175 -2.09 3.34 6.11
CA GLY A 175 -2.34 4.06 7.36
C GLY A 175 -3.52 3.54 8.17
N GLY A 176 -4.15 2.44 7.73
CA GLY A 176 -5.31 1.82 8.38
C GLY A 176 -5.33 0.31 8.21
N MET A 177 -6.50 -0.28 7.94
CA MET A 177 -6.71 -1.73 7.88
C MET A 177 -6.11 -2.43 6.63
N GLY A 178 -5.53 -1.67 5.70
CA GLY A 178 -5.11 -2.19 4.40
C GLY A 178 -6.19 -2.10 3.32
N THR A 179 -5.95 -2.79 2.21
CA THR A 179 -6.92 -2.91 1.11
C THR A 179 -7.43 -4.34 1.00
N ALA A 180 -6.67 -5.27 0.44
CA ALA A 180 -7.11 -6.65 0.23
C ALA A 180 -7.38 -7.42 1.53
N LEU A 181 -6.65 -7.09 2.61
CA LEU A 181 -6.89 -7.69 3.93
C LEU A 181 -7.98 -6.96 4.73
N ALA A 182 -8.37 -5.74 4.35
CA ALA A 182 -9.40 -5.00 5.09
C ALA A 182 -10.76 -5.73 5.09
N PRO A 183 -11.27 -6.30 3.97
CA PRO A 183 -12.47 -7.14 3.99
C PRO A 183 -12.36 -8.32 4.95
N ILE A 184 -11.19 -8.93 5.03
CA ILE A 184 -10.92 -10.09 5.90
C ILE A 184 -10.98 -9.65 7.36
N TYR A 185 -10.33 -8.55 7.73
CA TYR A 185 -10.38 -8.00 9.08
C TYR A 185 -11.78 -7.57 9.50
N VAL A 186 -12.55 -6.94 8.59
CA VAL A 186 -13.93 -6.56 8.87
C VAL A 186 -14.80 -7.79 9.08
N ALA A 187 -14.76 -8.76 8.17
CA ALA A 187 -15.50 -10.01 8.29
C ALA A 187 -15.15 -10.79 9.58
N HIS A 188 -13.86 -10.86 9.92
CA HIS A 188 -13.40 -11.48 11.16
C HIS A 188 -13.89 -10.72 12.42
N GLY A 189 -13.85 -9.39 12.39
CA GLY A 189 -14.38 -8.53 13.47
C GLY A 189 -15.89 -8.64 13.66
N GLU A 190 -16.63 -8.98 12.59
CA GLU A 190 -18.07 -9.33 12.63
C GLU A 190 -18.33 -10.74 13.20
N GLY A 191 -17.29 -11.51 13.51
CA GLY A 191 -17.38 -12.87 14.05
C GLY A 191 -17.48 -13.97 12.99
N LYS A 192 -17.30 -13.66 11.69
CA LYS A 192 -17.23 -14.68 10.64
C LYS A 192 -15.94 -15.48 10.76
N LYS A 193 -16.03 -16.79 10.60
CA LYS A 193 -14.89 -17.69 10.49
C LYS A 193 -14.31 -17.61 9.09
N ILE A 194 -13.31 -16.75 8.91
CA ILE A 194 -12.56 -16.61 7.67
C ILE A 194 -11.18 -17.23 7.86
N ALA A 195 -10.78 -18.09 6.93
CA ALA A 195 -9.41 -18.60 6.84
C ALA A 195 -8.73 -18.07 5.57
N VAL A 196 -7.41 -17.88 5.63
CA VAL A 196 -6.62 -17.28 4.54
C VAL A 196 -5.51 -18.23 4.10
N TYR A 197 -5.39 -18.48 2.81
CA TYR A 197 -4.19 -18.99 2.18
C TYR A 197 -3.37 -17.81 1.66
N ALA A 198 -2.18 -17.60 2.22
CA ALA A 198 -1.27 -16.55 1.78
C ALA A 198 -0.16 -17.17 0.93
N ASP A 199 -0.04 -16.73 -0.32
CA ASP A 199 1.12 -17.05 -1.15
C ASP A 199 2.36 -16.38 -0.56
N GLU A 200 3.49 -17.08 -0.45
CA GLU A 200 4.71 -16.53 0.16
C GLU A 200 5.19 -15.25 -0.56
N THR A 201 4.92 -15.16 -1.85
CA THR A 201 5.20 -14.05 -2.76
C THR A 201 6.70 -13.82 -2.95
N ARG A 202 7.35 -14.66 -3.75
CA ARG A 202 8.75 -14.44 -4.15
C ARG A 202 8.88 -13.22 -5.09
N PRO A 203 10.07 -12.58 -5.14
CA PRO A 203 11.29 -12.94 -4.42
C PRO A 203 11.40 -12.39 -2.99
N LEU A 204 10.64 -11.34 -2.63
CA LEU A 204 10.82 -10.62 -1.37
C LEU A 204 10.07 -11.21 -0.17
N LEU A 205 9.24 -12.23 -0.42
CA LEU A 205 8.52 -13.01 0.59
C LEU A 205 7.49 -12.17 1.34
N GLN A 206 6.77 -11.31 0.63
CA GLN A 206 5.79 -10.41 1.25
C GLN A 206 4.67 -11.14 1.99
N GLY A 207 4.11 -12.18 1.38
CA GLY A 207 3.02 -12.91 2.00
C GLY A 207 3.49 -13.73 3.19
N ALA A 208 4.68 -14.35 3.10
CA ALA A 208 5.26 -15.09 4.21
C ALA A 208 5.66 -14.18 5.39
N ARG A 209 6.29 -13.04 5.11
CA ARG A 209 6.91 -12.21 6.15
C ARG A 209 5.96 -11.19 6.76
N LEU A 210 5.02 -10.67 5.97
CA LEU A 210 4.17 -9.54 6.35
C LEU A 210 2.73 -9.99 6.50
N THR A 211 2.12 -10.56 5.45
CA THR A 211 0.70 -10.96 5.45
C THR A 211 0.40 -12.03 6.49
N ALA A 212 1.16 -13.13 6.47
CA ALA A 212 1.00 -14.18 7.48
C ALA A 212 1.26 -13.67 8.89
N TRP A 213 2.23 -12.76 9.06
CA TRP A 213 2.52 -12.15 10.35
C TRP A 213 1.35 -11.30 10.87
N GLU A 214 0.85 -10.34 10.09
CA GLU A 214 -0.21 -9.43 10.55
C GLU A 214 -1.56 -10.12 10.71
N LEU A 215 -1.88 -11.13 9.89
CA LEU A 215 -3.08 -11.95 10.08
C LEU A 215 -2.98 -12.79 11.36
N THR A 216 -1.81 -13.35 11.66
CA THR A 216 -1.57 -14.06 12.92
C THR A 216 -1.74 -13.13 14.13
N GLN A 217 -1.20 -11.90 14.07
CA GLN A 217 -1.38 -10.90 15.13
C GLN A 217 -2.85 -10.53 15.34
N ALA A 218 -3.64 -10.52 14.26
CA ALA A 218 -5.07 -10.22 14.30
C ALA A 218 -5.95 -11.42 14.73
N GLY A 219 -5.37 -12.62 14.90
CA GLY A 219 -6.13 -13.83 15.24
C GLY A 219 -6.90 -14.46 14.07
N VAL A 220 -6.59 -14.05 12.83
CA VAL A 220 -7.17 -14.65 11.61
C VAL A 220 -6.41 -15.94 11.30
N GLU A 221 -7.15 -17.02 11.02
CA GLU A 221 -6.54 -18.29 10.61
C GLU A 221 -5.83 -18.11 9.26
N VAL A 222 -4.52 -18.39 9.23
CA VAL A 222 -3.71 -18.25 8.02
C VAL A 222 -2.86 -19.49 7.77
N THR A 223 -2.89 -19.97 6.53
CA THR A 223 -2.04 -21.03 5.99
C THR A 223 -1.09 -20.42 4.98
N LEU A 224 0.22 -20.55 5.22
CA LEU A 224 1.24 -20.11 4.27
C LEU A 224 1.50 -21.19 3.22
N ILE A 225 1.54 -20.81 1.94
CA ILE A 225 1.89 -21.68 0.82
C ILE A 225 2.97 -21.04 -0.05
N THR A 226 3.73 -21.85 -0.80
CA THR A 226 4.60 -21.32 -1.85
C THR A 226 3.78 -20.98 -3.08
N ASP A 227 4.22 -20.00 -3.88
CA ASP A 227 3.45 -19.46 -5.02
C ASP A 227 3.03 -20.53 -6.05
N ASN A 228 3.80 -21.61 -6.17
CA ASN A 228 3.50 -22.72 -7.09
C ASN A 228 2.42 -23.70 -6.58
N MET A 229 1.97 -23.58 -5.32
CA MET A 229 0.94 -24.43 -4.74
C MET A 229 -0.48 -23.91 -5.01
N THR A 230 -0.63 -22.65 -5.43
CA THR A 230 -1.92 -22.00 -5.74
C THR A 230 -2.80 -22.89 -6.63
N ALA A 231 -2.25 -23.44 -7.72
CA ALA A 231 -2.98 -24.31 -8.63
C ALA A 231 -3.49 -25.58 -7.93
N SER A 232 -2.67 -26.20 -7.07
CA SER A 232 -3.03 -27.43 -6.38
C SER A 232 -4.10 -27.19 -5.31
N VAL A 233 -4.03 -26.09 -4.56
CA VAL A 233 -5.04 -25.77 -3.54
C VAL A 233 -6.37 -25.37 -4.18
N MET A 234 -6.35 -24.66 -5.31
CA MET A 234 -7.56 -24.35 -6.08
C MET A 234 -8.17 -25.62 -6.70
N GLN A 235 -7.35 -26.52 -7.26
CA GLN A 235 -7.82 -27.80 -7.81
C GLN A 235 -8.48 -28.70 -6.74
N GLN A 236 -8.00 -28.63 -5.49
CA GLN A 236 -8.58 -29.35 -4.35
C GLN A 236 -9.89 -28.72 -3.84
N GLY A 237 -10.34 -27.60 -4.40
CA GLY A 237 -11.54 -26.89 -3.97
C GLY A 237 -11.40 -26.23 -2.59
N LYS A 238 -10.16 -25.89 -2.18
CA LYS A 238 -9.89 -25.31 -0.86
C LYS A 238 -10.09 -23.79 -0.79
N ILE A 239 -10.25 -23.12 -1.92
CA ILE A 239 -10.30 -21.67 -2.03
C ILE A 239 -11.66 -21.26 -2.59
N ASP A 240 -12.39 -20.40 -1.86
CA ASP A 240 -13.70 -19.89 -2.25
C ASP A 240 -13.64 -18.56 -3.00
N ALA A 241 -12.61 -17.75 -2.74
CA ALA A 241 -12.42 -16.44 -3.37
C ALA A 241 -10.95 -16.00 -3.31
N VAL A 242 -10.55 -15.12 -4.22
CA VAL A 242 -9.24 -14.47 -4.20
C VAL A 242 -9.41 -12.98 -3.91
N PHE A 243 -8.61 -12.43 -2.99
CA PHE A 243 -8.53 -11.00 -2.71
C PHE A 243 -7.09 -10.52 -2.84
N VAL A 244 -6.86 -9.56 -3.74
CA VAL A 244 -5.54 -8.94 -3.95
C VAL A 244 -5.62 -7.43 -3.93
N GLY A 245 -4.48 -6.79 -3.68
CA GLY A 245 -4.32 -5.34 -3.84
C GLY A 245 -4.06 -4.96 -5.29
N SER A 246 -3.62 -3.72 -5.49
CA SER A 246 -3.10 -3.24 -6.77
C SER A 246 -2.05 -2.16 -6.53
N ASP A 247 -1.09 -2.05 -7.45
CA ASP A 247 -0.13 -0.96 -7.51
C ASP A 247 -0.57 0.11 -8.52
N ARG A 248 -1.26 -0.30 -9.60
CA ARG A 248 -1.83 0.62 -10.60
C ARG A 248 -2.98 -0.02 -11.36
N ILE A 249 -4.03 0.76 -11.66
CA ILE A 249 -5.16 0.31 -12.48
C ILE A 249 -5.35 1.26 -13.65
N ALA A 250 -5.35 0.75 -14.88
CA ALA A 250 -5.58 1.54 -16.08
C ALA A 250 -7.09 1.78 -16.30
N ARG A 251 -7.45 2.72 -17.19
CA ARG A 251 -8.86 3.04 -17.43
C ARG A 251 -9.68 1.86 -17.93
N ASN A 252 -9.12 0.95 -18.73
CA ASN A 252 -9.86 -0.25 -19.17
C ASN A 252 -10.14 -1.27 -18.07
N GLY A 253 -9.60 -1.08 -16.86
CA GLY A 253 -9.74 -1.99 -15.73
C GLY A 253 -8.62 -3.01 -15.59
N ASP A 254 -7.58 -2.95 -16.44
CA ASP A 254 -6.39 -3.80 -16.27
C ASP A 254 -5.66 -3.44 -14.98
N VAL A 255 -5.24 -4.46 -14.24
CA VAL A 255 -4.69 -4.34 -12.90
C VAL A 255 -3.23 -4.74 -12.92
N CYS A 256 -2.34 -3.80 -12.64
CA CYS A 256 -0.94 -4.07 -12.37
C CYS A 256 -0.74 -4.28 -10.87
N ASN A 257 -0.29 -5.47 -10.48
CA ASN A 257 -0.01 -5.81 -9.09
C ASN A 257 1.25 -6.70 -9.01
N LYS A 258 1.65 -7.09 -7.80
CA LYS A 258 2.83 -7.94 -7.56
C LYS A 258 2.90 -9.15 -8.50
N ILE A 259 4.09 -9.38 -9.06
CA ILE A 259 4.38 -10.53 -9.92
C ILE A 259 3.85 -11.83 -9.31
N GLY A 260 3.10 -12.59 -10.09
CA GLY A 260 2.33 -13.75 -9.65
C GLY A 260 0.81 -13.51 -9.68
N THR A 261 0.37 -12.25 -9.56
CA THR A 261 -1.06 -11.90 -9.53
C THR A 261 -1.80 -12.35 -10.78
N TYR A 262 -1.23 -12.11 -11.97
CA TYR A 262 -1.79 -12.59 -13.23
C TYR A 262 -1.94 -14.12 -13.24
N GLY A 263 -0.92 -14.84 -12.76
CA GLY A 263 -0.96 -16.30 -12.64
C GLY A 263 -2.10 -16.77 -11.73
N VAL A 264 -2.28 -16.14 -10.57
CA VAL A 264 -3.40 -16.43 -9.66
C VAL A 264 -4.74 -16.14 -10.33
N ALA A 265 -4.88 -15.04 -11.08
CA ALA A 265 -6.12 -14.70 -11.77
C ALA A 265 -6.50 -15.71 -12.86
N VAL A 266 -5.52 -16.18 -13.64
CA VAL A 266 -5.71 -17.25 -14.64
C VAL A 266 -6.19 -18.55 -13.98
N LEU A 267 -5.55 -18.93 -12.87
CA LEU A 267 -5.92 -20.13 -12.12
C LEU A 267 -7.32 -20.00 -11.50
N ALA A 268 -7.65 -18.84 -10.93
CA ALA A 268 -8.97 -18.57 -10.36
C ALA A 268 -10.06 -18.72 -11.44
N ARG A 269 -9.84 -18.15 -12.63
CA ARG A 269 -10.75 -18.29 -13.78
C ARG A 269 -10.93 -19.74 -14.20
N GLN A 270 -9.85 -20.51 -14.28
CA GLN A 270 -9.86 -21.93 -14.66
C GLN A 270 -10.67 -22.79 -13.67
N HIS A 271 -10.67 -22.43 -12.39
CA HIS A 271 -11.36 -23.16 -11.32
C HIS A 271 -12.72 -22.56 -10.94
N GLY A 272 -13.17 -21.50 -11.63
CA GLY A 272 -14.46 -20.86 -11.34
C GLY A 272 -14.49 -20.09 -10.01
N ILE A 273 -13.33 -19.64 -9.52
CA ILE A 273 -13.17 -18.91 -8.27
C ILE A 273 -13.23 -17.40 -8.56
N PRO A 274 -14.06 -16.62 -7.85
CA PRO A 274 -14.12 -15.17 -8.03
C PRO A 274 -12.82 -14.50 -7.60
N PHE A 275 -12.38 -13.52 -8.40
CA PHE A 275 -11.13 -12.79 -8.22
C PHE A 275 -11.42 -11.31 -7.97
N TYR A 276 -11.22 -10.86 -6.74
CA TYR A 276 -11.50 -9.50 -6.29
C TYR A 276 -10.22 -8.70 -6.14
N VAL A 277 -10.23 -7.48 -6.66
CA VAL A 277 -9.17 -6.49 -6.46
C VAL A 277 -9.70 -5.44 -5.51
N VAL A 278 -8.93 -5.10 -4.47
CA VAL A 278 -9.30 -4.05 -3.51
C VAL A 278 -8.25 -2.95 -3.56
N ALA A 279 -8.65 -1.79 -4.06
CA ALA A 279 -7.74 -0.66 -4.27
C ALA A 279 -8.50 0.68 -4.24
N PRO A 280 -7.91 1.72 -3.63
CA PRO A 280 -8.53 3.04 -3.60
C PRO A 280 -8.48 3.69 -5.00
N LEU A 281 -9.36 4.67 -5.25
CA LEU A 281 -9.34 5.44 -6.51
C LEU A 281 -8.01 6.15 -6.77
N SER A 282 -7.21 6.40 -5.72
CA SER A 282 -5.85 6.94 -5.86
C SER A 282 -4.88 6.02 -6.61
N THR A 283 -5.20 4.73 -6.72
CA THR A 283 -4.41 3.71 -7.45
C THR A 283 -4.76 3.66 -8.95
N PHE A 284 -5.87 4.27 -9.35
CA PHE A 284 -6.26 4.35 -10.75
C PHE A 284 -5.47 5.47 -11.45
N ASP A 285 -4.92 5.14 -12.61
CA ASP A 285 -4.20 6.05 -13.48
C ASP A 285 -5.11 6.46 -14.66
N PRO A 286 -5.75 7.65 -14.60
CA PRO A 286 -6.68 8.08 -15.63
C PRO A 286 -6.00 8.43 -16.96
N GLN A 287 -4.67 8.50 -16.99
CA GLN A 287 -3.90 8.81 -18.20
C GLN A 287 -3.63 7.57 -19.06
N LEU A 288 -3.70 6.37 -18.47
CA LEU A 288 -3.41 5.12 -19.17
C LEU A 288 -4.69 4.50 -19.73
N ALA A 289 -4.74 4.26 -21.04
CA ALA A 289 -5.91 3.64 -21.64
C ALA A 289 -5.98 2.14 -21.33
N SER A 290 -4.83 1.47 -21.21
CA SER A 290 -4.73 0.02 -20.98
C SER A 290 -3.54 -0.37 -20.11
N GLY A 291 -3.54 -1.61 -19.61
CA GLY A 291 -2.43 -2.17 -18.83
C GLY A 291 -1.13 -2.32 -19.62
N ALA A 292 -1.20 -2.34 -20.96
CA ALA A 292 -0.01 -2.40 -21.83
C ALA A 292 0.88 -1.14 -21.75
N GLU A 293 0.33 -0.03 -21.26
CA GLU A 293 1.06 1.23 -21.08
C GLU A 293 1.74 1.33 -19.71
N ILE A 294 1.48 0.37 -18.80
CA ILE A 294 2.05 0.38 -17.46
C ILE A 294 3.52 -0.05 -17.50
N PRO A 295 4.48 0.81 -17.11
CA PRO A 295 5.89 0.43 -17.06
C PRO A 295 6.11 -0.57 -15.92
N ILE A 296 6.71 -1.72 -16.24
CA ILE A 296 7.03 -2.77 -15.27
C ILE A 296 8.43 -2.55 -14.71
N GLU A 297 8.53 -2.39 -13.38
CA GLU A 297 9.80 -2.30 -12.67
C GLU A 297 10.55 -3.64 -12.74
N GLU A 298 11.72 -3.65 -13.37
CA GLU A 298 12.66 -4.76 -13.26
C GLU A 298 13.66 -4.51 -12.11
N ARG A 299 13.77 -5.47 -11.20
CA ARG A 299 14.57 -5.33 -9.97
C ARG A 299 15.86 -6.16 -10.03
N PRO A 300 16.88 -5.81 -9.22
CA PRO A 300 18.16 -6.53 -9.24
C PRO A 300 18.00 -8.04 -9.05
N GLY A 301 18.65 -8.84 -9.91
CA GLY A 301 18.57 -10.31 -9.85
C GLY A 301 19.09 -10.95 -8.55
N LYS A 302 19.72 -10.16 -7.68
CA LYS A 302 20.10 -10.57 -6.32
C LYS A 302 18.89 -11.01 -5.48
N GLU A 303 17.73 -10.40 -5.65
CA GLU A 303 16.51 -10.77 -4.91
C GLU A 303 16.07 -12.22 -5.21
N VAL A 304 16.28 -12.68 -6.45
CA VAL A 304 15.99 -14.05 -6.87
C VAL A 304 17.11 -15.01 -6.46
N THR A 305 18.37 -14.61 -6.66
CA THR A 305 19.54 -15.47 -6.47
C THR A 305 20.03 -15.57 -5.03
N PHE A 306 19.53 -14.71 -4.12
CA PHE A 306 19.80 -14.74 -2.69
C PHE A 306 18.50 -14.74 -1.89
N GLY A 307 18.00 -15.93 -1.56
CA GLY A 307 16.88 -16.13 -0.65
C GLY A 307 17.34 -16.62 0.73
N PHE A 308 16.57 -16.32 1.77
CA PHE A 308 16.79 -16.89 3.13
C PHE A 308 18.21 -16.65 3.69
N GLY A 309 18.82 -15.50 3.39
CA GLY A 309 20.16 -15.13 3.87
C GLY A 309 21.32 -15.84 3.17
N LYS A 310 21.09 -16.62 2.10
CA LYS A 310 22.12 -17.36 1.37
C LYS A 310 21.90 -17.35 -0.14
N ARG A 311 22.95 -17.64 -0.90
CA ARG A 311 22.84 -17.82 -2.36
C ARG A 311 22.01 -19.07 -2.67
N THR A 312 21.03 -18.95 -3.54
CA THR A 312 20.08 -20.01 -3.94
C THR A 312 20.13 -20.36 -5.42
N ALA A 313 21.00 -19.70 -6.19
CA ALA A 313 21.21 -19.96 -7.62
C ALA A 313 22.70 -19.82 -8.00
N PRO A 314 23.17 -20.44 -9.10
CA PRO A 314 24.56 -20.34 -9.56
C PRO A 314 25.05 -18.90 -9.73
N GLU A 315 26.34 -18.69 -9.50
CA GLU A 315 26.97 -17.40 -9.77
C GLU A 315 26.98 -17.09 -11.28
N GLY A 316 26.73 -15.84 -11.65
CA GLY A 316 26.70 -15.39 -13.05
C GLY A 316 25.46 -15.78 -13.85
N VAL A 317 24.48 -16.51 -13.28
CA VAL A 317 23.23 -16.84 -13.98
C VAL A 317 22.46 -15.57 -14.32
N ARG A 318 21.92 -15.49 -15.55
CA ARG A 318 21.02 -14.40 -15.94
C ARG A 318 19.68 -14.55 -15.22
N VAL A 319 19.11 -13.43 -14.80
CA VAL A 319 17.86 -13.39 -14.05
C VAL A 319 16.90 -12.44 -14.75
N TYR A 320 15.66 -12.88 -14.91
CA TYR A 320 14.52 -12.03 -15.24
C TYR A 320 13.71 -11.83 -13.96
N ASN A 321 13.56 -10.58 -13.50
CA ASN A 321 12.97 -10.26 -12.20
C ASN A 321 12.03 -9.03 -12.30
N PRO A 322 10.91 -9.15 -13.03
CA PRO A 322 9.86 -8.15 -12.99
C PRO A 322 9.21 -8.13 -11.61
N ALA A 323 9.00 -6.95 -11.04
CA ALA A 323 8.37 -6.80 -9.73
C ALA A 323 6.83 -6.89 -9.79
N PHE A 324 6.25 -6.78 -10.98
CA PHE A 324 4.81 -6.71 -11.20
C PHE A 324 4.42 -7.46 -12.49
N ASP A 325 3.16 -7.84 -12.59
CA ASP A 325 2.51 -8.28 -13.82
C ASP A 325 1.15 -7.59 -13.99
N VAL A 326 0.58 -7.69 -15.19
CA VAL A 326 -0.70 -7.08 -15.54
C VAL A 326 -1.75 -8.17 -15.69
N THR A 327 -2.81 -8.06 -14.89
CA THR A 327 -4.01 -8.89 -14.97
C THR A 327 -5.05 -8.19 -15.84
N PRO A 328 -5.45 -8.79 -16.99
CA PRO A 328 -6.52 -8.26 -17.82
C PRO A 328 -7.84 -8.13 -17.07
N ALA A 329 -8.59 -7.06 -17.34
CA ALA A 329 -9.87 -6.77 -16.71
C ALA A 329 -10.88 -7.95 -16.78
N GLU A 330 -10.85 -8.74 -17.86
CA GLU A 330 -11.72 -9.91 -18.06
C GLU A 330 -11.51 -11.06 -17.05
N LEU A 331 -10.38 -11.07 -16.34
CA LEU A 331 -10.11 -12.05 -15.28
C LEU A 331 -10.53 -11.53 -13.90
N VAL A 332 -10.89 -10.25 -13.79
CA VAL A 332 -11.29 -9.61 -12.53
C VAL A 332 -12.80 -9.69 -12.37
N THR A 333 -13.27 -10.28 -11.27
CA THR A 333 -14.70 -10.36 -10.94
C THR A 333 -15.25 -9.00 -10.54
N ALA A 334 -14.57 -8.31 -9.63
CA ALA A 334 -14.90 -6.93 -9.28
C ALA A 334 -13.70 -6.18 -8.68
N ILE A 335 -13.71 -4.85 -8.80
CA ILE A 335 -12.79 -3.95 -8.13
C ILE A 335 -13.54 -3.22 -7.00
N VAL A 336 -13.11 -3.42 -5.77
CA VAL A 336 -13.67 -2.78 -4.57
C VAL A 336 -12.89 -1.50 -4.28
N THR A 337 -13.59 -0.37 -4.26
CA THR A 337 -13.04 0.96 -3.99
C THR A 337 -13.78 1.63 -2.83
N GLU A 338 -13.27 2.74 -2.31
CA GLU A 338 -13.95 3.52 -1.27
C GLU A 338 -15.28 4.13 -1.75
N VAL A 339 -15.43 4.36 -3.06
CA VAL A 339 -16.64 4.97 -3.65
C VAL A 339 -17.68 3.93 -4.06
N GLY A 340 -17.39 2.64 -3.95
CA GLY A 340 -18.28 1.55 -4.36
C GLY A 340 -17.54 0.39 -5.03
N VAL A 341 -18.31 -0.58 -5.53
CA VAL A 341 -17.79 -1.76 -6.23
C VAL A 341 -18.00 -1.62 -7.73
N ILE A 342 -16.98 -1.95 -8.50
CA ILE A 342 -16.98 -2.02 -9.96
C ILE A 342 -17.00 -3.49 -10.36
N GLU A 343 -18.19 -4.07 -10.50
CA GLU A 343 -18.34 -5.45 -10.98
C GLU A 343 -18.03 -5.54 -12.47
N GLY A 344 -17.34 -6.61 -12.91
CA GLY A 344 -16.94 -6.83 -14.30
C GLY A 344 -16.34 -5.56 -14.93
N PRO A 345 -15.14 -5.15 -14.51
CA PRO A 345 -14.59 -3.84 -14.84
C PRO A 345 -14.46 -3.65 -16.35
N THR A 346 -14.98 -2.52 -16.83
CA THR A 346 -14.84 -2.03 -18.20
C THR A 346 -14.43 -0.57 -18.14
N MET A 347 -13.95 -0.01 -19.27
CA MET A 347 -13.57 1.39 -19.34
C MET A 347 -14.69 2.34 -18.87
N GLU A 348 -15.91 2.11 -19.34
CA GLU A 348 -17.08 2.92 -18.94
C GLU A 348 -17.33 2.89 -17.43
N ARG A 349 -17.29 1.70 -16.82
CA ARG A 349 -17.58 1.52 -15.38
C ARG A 349 -16.46 2.10 -14.50
N VAL A 350 -15.21 1.99 -14.96
CA VAL A 350 -14.05 2.60 -14.28
C VAL A 350 -14.14 4.11 -14.35
N GLU A 351 -14.45 4.68 -15.52
CA GLU A 351 -14.63 6.13 -15.68
C GLU A 351 -15.81 6.66 -14.86
N GLU A 352 -16.91 5.91 -14.76
CA GLU A 352 -18.01 6.26 -13.86
C GLU A 352 -17.54 6.35 -12.41
N ALA A 353 -16.79 5.36 -11.93
CA ALA A 353 -16.25 5.37 -10.56
C ALA A 353 -15.28 6.55 -10.34
N LEU A 354 -14.42 6.86 -11.32
CA LEU A 354 -13.52 8.01 -11.27
C LEU A 354 -14.27 9.34 -11.22
N ARG A 355 -15.34 9.51 -12.02
CA ARG A 355 -16.22 10.70 -11.97
C ARG A 355 -16.89 10.86 -10.61
N ARG A 356 -17.43 9.77 -10.04
CA ARG A 356 -18.02 9.80 -8.69
C ARG A 356 -17.00 10.19 -7.62
N GLY A 357 -15.74 9.82 -7.81
CA GLY A 357 -14.63 10.18 -6.92
C GLY A 357 -13.97 11.52 -7.22
N GLY A 358 -14.45 12.29 -8.21
CA GLY A 358 -13.87 13.58 -8.59
C GLY A 358 -12.44 13.50 -9.14
N ARG A 359 -12.07 12.38 -9.78
CA ARG A 359 -10.73 12.14 -10.33
C ARG A 359 -10.62 12.47 -11.82
N ILE A 360 -11.75 12.55 -12.53
CA ILE A 360 -11.89 12.98 -13.94
C ILE A 360 -13.15 13.80 -14.14
#